data_AF-A0A345YPM2-F1
#
_entry.id   AF-A0A345YPM2-F1
#
_cell.length_a   1.000
_cell.length_b   1.000
_cell.length_c   1.000
_cell.angle_alpha   90.00
_cell.angle_beta   90.00
_cell.angle_gamma   90.00
#
_symmetry.space_group_name_H-M   'P 1'
#
loop_
_entity.id
_entity.type
_entity.pdbx_description
1 polymer ?
#
loop_
_entity_poly.entity_id
_entity_poly.type
_entity_poly.pdbx_seq_one_letter_code
_entity_poly.pdbx_strand_id
1 'polypeptide(L)'
;MSHPSRRRFDATWLPFGMMIGFVVGIGTGLAVIENLLVGAVIGVLVGAALGAVLGLRGGDRTVDDEDELDERYRREHGDPRPRGPEQ
;
A
#
# COMPACT_ATOMS: atom_id res chain seq x y z
N MET A 1 21.22 -8.54 -16.20
CA MET A 1 21.46 -8.41 -14.75
C MET A 1 20.17 -7.92 -14.14
N SER A 2 19.44 -8.79 -13.44
CA SER A 2 18.17 -8.46 -12.78
C SER A 2 18.47 -7.61 -11.54
N HIS A 3 18.02 -6.35 -11.54
CA HIS A 3 17.96 -5.58 -10.30
C HIS A 3 16.93 -6.27 -9.39
N PRO A 4 17.26 -6.58 -8.12
CA PRO A 4 16.22 -6.97 -7.17
C PRO A 4 15.29 -5.78 -7.04
N SER A 5 14.04 -5.92 -7.49
CA SER A 5 12.99 -4.96 -7.22
C SER A 5 12.92 -4.81 -5.70
N ARG A 6 13.51 -3.71 -5.20
CA ARG A 6 13.45 -3.37 -3.79
C ARG A 6 11.97 -3.25 -3.48
N ARG A 7 11.42 -4.18 -2.69
CA ARG A 7 10.08 -4.09 -2.08
C ARG A 7 9.96 -2.72 -1.41
N ARG A 8 9.46 -1.73 -2.16
CA ARG A 8 9.25 -0.39 -1.65
C ARG A 8 7.96 -0.46 -0.87
N PHE A 9 8.09 -0.32 0.44
CA PHE A 9 6.96 -0.10 1.33
C PHE A 9 6.11 1.03 0.76
N ASP A 10 4.89 0.72 0.34
CA ASP A 10 3.98 1.72 -0.19
C ASP A 10 3.29 2.42 0.98
N ALA A 11 3.95 3.47 1.47
CA ALA A 11 3.50 4.27 2.61
C ALA A 11 2.16 4.96 2.38
N THR A 12 1.68 4.98 1.13
CA THR A 12 0.40 5.58 0.72
C THR A 12 -0.80 4.95 1.44
N TRP A 13 -0.68 3.70 1.90
CA TRP A 13 -1.74 2.97 2.62
C TRP A 13 -1.76 3.21 4.13
N LEU A 14 -0.68 3.76 4.67
CA LEU A 14 -0.51 3.99 6.11
C LEU A 14 -1.52 5.00 6.68
N PRO A 15 -1.81 6.15 6.02
CA PRO A 15 -2.85 7.09 6.48
C PRO A 15 -4.25 6.46 6.54
N PHE A 16 -4.61 5.63 5.56
CA PHE A 16 -5.92 4.98 5.51
C PHE A 16 -6.10 3.96 6.63
N GLY A 17 -5.09 3.11 6.84
CA GLY A 17 -5.09 2.18 7.96
C GLY A 17 -5.21 2.92 9.29
N MET A 18 -4.47 4.02 9.45
CA MET A 18 -4.49 4.83 10.67
C MET A 18 -5.87 5.45 10.93
N MET A 19 -6.54 5.99 9.91
CA MET A 19 -7.90 6.50 10.00
C MET A 19 -8.91 5.42 10.38
N ILE A 20 -8.86 4.26 9.70
CA ILE A 20 -9.76 3.14 9.98
C ILE A 20 -9.57 2.66 11.43
N GLY A 21 -8.32 2.42 11.82
CA GLY A 21 -8.03 1.98 13.18
C GLY A 21 -8.43 3.01 14.23
N PHE A 22 -8.21 4.31 13.98
CA PHE A 22 -8.63 5.36 14.90
C PHE A 22 -10.15 5.38 15.13
N VAL A 23 -10.95 5.33 14.06
CA VAL A 23 -12.42 5.33 14.16
C VAL A 23 -12.92 4.06 14.88
N VAL A 24 -12.40 2.90 14.48
CA VAL A 24 -12.78 1.62 15.10
C VAL A 24 -12.35 1.60 16.57
N GLY A 25 -11.13 2.03 16.90
CA GLY A 25 -10.63 2.04 18.26
C GLY A 25 -11.37 2.98 19.19
N ILE A 26 -11.75 4.18 18.71
CA ILE A 26 -12.65 5.06 19.48
C ILE A 26 -14.00 4.38 19.72
N GLY A 27 -14.60 3.80 18.68
CA GLY A 27 -15.88 3.10 18.80
C GLY A 27 -15.82 1.93 19.79
N THR A 28 -14.80 1.07 19.67
CA THR A 28 -14.60 -0.06 20.57
C THR A 28 -14.23 0.37 21.98
N GLY A 29 -13.38 1.38 22.15
CA GLY A 29 -12.98 1.85 23.48
C GLY A 29 -14.12 2.49 24.25
N LEU A 30 -15.01 3.22 23.57
CA LEU A 30 -16.25 3.72 24.17
C LEU A 30 -17.22 2.57 24.49
N ALA A 31 -17.40 1.61 23.57
CA ALA A 31 -18.36 0.53 23.73
C ALA A 31 -17.96 -0.52 24.78
N VAL A 32 -16.67 -0.74 25.00
CA VAL A 32 -16.15 -1.84 25.85
C VAL A 32 -15.53 -1.34 27.15
N ILE A 33 -14.86 -0.19 27.11
CA ILE A 33 -14.02 0.30 28.23
C ILE A 33 -14.58 1.60 28.80
N GLU A 34 -15.58 2.22 28.16
CA GLU A 34 -16.10 3.57 28.46
C GLU A 34 -15.00 4.64 28.53
N ASN A 35 -13.83 4.35 27.96
CA ASN A 35 -12.65 5.19 28.04
C ASN A 35 -12.17 5.54 26.64
N LEU A 36 -12.46 6.78 26.26
CA LEU A 36 -12.12 7.33 24.96
C LEU A 36 -10.60 7.32 24.70
N LEU A 37 -9.79 7.65 25.71
CA LEU A 37 -8.35 7.75 25.59
C LEU A 37 -7.73 6.38 25.29
N VAL A 38 -8.17 5.35 26.03
CA VAL A 38 -7.72 3.97 25.81
C VAL A 38 -8.14 3.47 24.42
N GLY A 39 -9.38 3.76 24.01
CA GLY A 39 -9.87 3.46 22.67
C GLY A 39 -9.05 4.09 21.55
N ALA A 40 -8.76 5.39 21.68
CA ALA A 40 -7.98 6.13 20.70
C ALA A 40 -6.55 5.58 20.57
N VAL A 41 -5.87 5.29 21.68
CA VAL A 41 -4.51 4.73 21.67
C VAL A 41 -4.49 3.35 20.99
N ILE A 42 -5.40 2.46 21.38
CA ILE A 42 -5.52 1.13 20.76
C ILE A 42 -5.84 1.26 19.27
N GLY A 43 -6.76 2.16 18.92
CA GLY A 43 -7.14 2.44 17.54
C GLY A 43 -5.99 2.88 16.66
N VAL A 44 -5.17 3.81 17.16
CA VAL A 44 -3.96 4.27 16.43
C VAL A 44 -2.98 3.12 16.23
N LEU A 45 -2.71 2.31 17.26
CA LEU A 45 -1.78 1.18 17.15
C LEU A 45 -2.26 0.12 16.15
N VAL A 46 -3.54 -0.26 16.24
CA VAL A 46 -4.15 -1.23 15.33
C VAL A 46 -4.21 -0.67 13.91
N GLY A 47 -4.57 0.60 13.75
CA GLY A 47 -4.64 1.28 12.45
C GLY A 47 -3.29 1.41 11.77
N ALA A 48 -2.25 1.78 12.53
CA ALA A 48 -0.88 1.84 12.02
C ALA A 48 -0.39 0.45 11.58
N ALA A 49 -0.67 -0.59 12.37
CA ALA A 49 -0.35 -1.96 12.00
C ALA A 49 -1.10 -2.41 10.74
N LEU A 50 -2.39 -2.11 10.63
CA LEU A 50 -3.21 -2.46 9.46
C LEU A 50 -2.74 -1.72 8.20
N GLY A 51 -2.46 -0.42 8.30
CA GLY A 51 -1.93 0.40 7.21
C GLY A 51 -0.55 -0.08 6.76
N ALA A 52 0.29 -0.51 7.69
CA ALA A 52 1.58 -1.11 7.37
C ALA A 52 1.42 -2.46 6.66
N VAL A 53 0.55 -3.34 7.14
CA VAL A 53 0.27 -4.64 6.50
C VAL A 53 -0.30 -4.45 5.10
N LEU A 54 -1.21 -3.49 4.90
CA LEU A 54 -1.76 -3.15 3.59
C LEU A 54 -0.69 -2.57 2.66
N GLY A 55 0.18 -1.68 3.15
CA GLY A 55 1.29 -1.13 2.36
C GLY A 55 2.34 -2.17 1.97
N LEU A 56 2.51 -3.23 2.77
CA LEU A 56 3.37 -4.37 2.44
C LEU A 56 2.71 -5.36 1.47
N ARG A 57 1.37 -5.46 1.46
CA ARG A 57 0.61 -6.43 0.65
C ARG A 57 0.11 -5.84 -0.68
N GLY A 58 -0.13 -4.54 -0.75
CA GLY A 58 -0.61 -3.83 -1.93
C GLY A 58 0.44 -3.71 -3.02
N GLY A 59 1.70 -3.47 -2.64
CA GLY A 59 2.82 -3.38 -3.59
C GLY A 59 3.12 -4.69 -4.32
N ASP A 60 2.86 -5.85 -3.69
CA ASP A 60 3.13 -7.18 -4.26
C ASP A 60 2.11 -7.62 -5.32
N ARG A 61 0.98 -6.90 -5.54
CA ARG A 61 -0.02 -7.30 -6.56
C ARG A 61 -0.02 -6.37 -7.76
N THR A 62 -0.05 -5.07 -7.54
CA THR A 62 -0.16 -4.11 -8.65
C THR A 62 1.11 -4.01 -9.48
N VAL A 63 2.29 -4.17 -8.86
CA VAL A 63 3.57 -4.06 -9.58
C VAL A 63 3.89 -5.34 -10.35
N ASP A 64 3.66 -6.52 -9.74
CA ASP A 64 3.83 -7.80 -10.44
C ASP A 64 2.85 -7.90 -11.63
N ASP A 65 1.60 -7.45 -11.47
CA ASP A 65 0.63 -7.41 -12.57
C ASP A 65 1.05 -6.40 -13.68
N GLU A 66 1.55 -5.20 -13.32
CA GLU A 66 2.04 -4.22 -14.30
C GLU A 66 3.28 -4.72 -15.06
N ASP A 67 4.25 -5.32 -14.36
CA ASP A 67 5.48 -5.85 -14.96
C ASP A 67 5.15 -7.03 -15.91
N GLU A 68 4.22 -7.92 -15.53
CA GLU A 68 3.76 -9.00 -16.40
C GLU A 68 3.01 -8.50 -17.63
N LEU A 69 2.19 -7.45 -17.48
CA LEU A 69 1.46 -6.84 -18.60
C LEU A 69 2.41 -6.13 -19.58
N ASP A 70 3.41 -5.41 -19.07
CA ASP A 70 4.39 -4.70 -19.89
C ASP A 70 5.32 -5.68 -20.63
N GLU A 71 5.74 -6.76 -19.98
CA GLU A 71 6.48 -7.87 -20.58
C GLU A 71 5.66 -8.55 -21.69
N ARG A 72 4.36 -8.78 -21.46
CA ARG A 72 3.47 -9.38 -22.46
C ARG A 72 3.26 -8.46 -23.66
N TYR A 73 3.08 -7.16 -23.43
CA TYR A 73 3.00 -6.15 -24.49
C TYR A 73 4.28 -6.08 -25.32
N ARG A 74 5.45 -6.07 -24.67
CA ARG A 74 6.78 -6.06 -25.33
C ARG A 74 6.99 -7.30 -26.21
N ARG A 75 6.48 -8.48 -25.81
CA ARG A 75 6.52 -9.70 -26.63
C ARG A 75 5.61 -9.64 -27.84
N GLU A 76 4.42 -9.06 -27.72
CA GLU A 76 3.44 -9.00 -28.80
C GLU A 76 3.72 -7.89 -29.82
N HIS A 77 4.18 -6.72 -29.37
CA HIS A 77 4.32 -5.53 -30.22
C HIS A 77 5.78 -5.17 -30.53
N GLY A 78 6.75 -5.78 -29.84
CA GLY A 78 8.16 -5.40 -29.91
C GLY A 78 8.42 -4.07 -29.21
N ASP A 79 9.68 -3.84 -28.85
CA ASP A 79 10.08 -2.66 -28.08
C ASP A 79 9.88 -1.38 -28.92
N PRO A 80 9.04 -0.42 -28.49
CA PRO A 80 8.91 0.84 -29.18
C PRO A 80 10.26 1.55 -29.09
N ARG A 81 10.94 1.74 -30.24
CA ARG A 81 12.18 2.53 -30.27
C ARG A 81 11.88 3.89 -29.64
N PRO A 82 12.72 4.38 -28.71
CA PRO A 82 12.56 5.74 -28.21
C PRO A 82 12.58 6.67 -29.41
N ARG A 83 11.48 7.39 -29.64
CA ARG A 83 11.48 8.51 -30.57
C ARG A 83 12.44 9.51 -29.95
N GLY A 84 13.69 9.48 -30.39
CA GLY A 84 14.66 10.51 -30.10
C GLY A 84 14.04 11.86 -30.48
N PRO A 85 14.39 12.94 -29.77
CA PRO A 85 13.84 14.26 -30.05
C PRO A 85 14.07 14.56 -31.53
N GLU A 86 12.98 14.72 -32.27
CA GLU A 86 13.00 15.17 -33.66
C GLU A 86 13.70 16.52 -33.69
N GLN A 87 14.66 16.64 -34.62
CA GLN A 87 15.50 17.82 -34.84
C GLN A 87 14.68 19.04 -35.26
#